data_AF-A0A0S4KGR5-F1
#
_entry.id   AF-A0A0S4KGR5-F1
#
_cell.length_a   1.000
_cell.length_b   1.000
_cell.length_c   1.000
_cell.angle_alpha   90.00
_cell.angle_beta   90.00
_cell.angle_gamma   90.00
#
_symmetry.space_group_name_H-M   'P 1'
#
loop_
_entity.id
_entity.type
_entity.pdbx_description
1 polymer ?
#
loop_
_entity_poly.entity_id
_entity_poly.type
_entity_poly.pdbx_seq_one_letter_code
_entity_poly.pdbx_strand_id
1 'polypeptide(L)'
;MFRTQMPPKAPRRSPAKRMRSGCSHRRHYTVASLQYLDLGGCDRITDRGILSVVKVQHLQHLELSGCEKITDVGLMSVAALQRLQYLDLSCCSITNAGLVTIATMKGIRHLDLGGCDHITDANVAALHQLQYLDLGSCNMITNASLVHVATLQQLRYLDLRECNKLTDVGLLCIAALRQLHHLDLCCCDQITDLGLVSLAALQQLRHLELSWCNKDHGCGTRERCFAAAANSP
;
A
#
# COMPACT_ATOMS: atom_id res chain seq x y z
N MET A 1 44.91 -53.39 48.34
CA MET A 1 43.46 -53.16 48.16
C MET A 1 43.18 -51.66 48.20
N PHE A 2 42.46 -51.19 47.19
CA PHE A 2 41.69 -49.95 47.02
C PHE A 2 42.33 -48.53 47.08
N ARG A 3 42.25 -47.89 45.91
CA ARG A 3 42.26 -46.46 45.61
C ARG A 3 41.10 -45.73 46.30
N THR A 4 41.28 -44.44 46.57
CA THR A 4 40.30 -43.39 46.21
C THR A 4 41.03 -42.05 45.97
N GLN A 5 40.79 -41.47 44.79
CA GLN A 5 41.32 -40.20 44.29
C GLN A 5 40.44 -39.01 44.75
N MET A 6 41.07 -37.86 45.02
CA MET A 6 40.41 -36.57 45.19
C MET A 6 40.31 -35.81 43.84
N PRO A 7 39.25 -35.01 43.60
CA PRO A 7 39.07 -34.27 42.36
C PRO A 7 39.82 -32.92 42.32
N PRO A 8 40.28 -32.44 41.15
CA PRO A 8 41.03 -31.19 41.02
C PRO A 8 40.13 -29.95 40.87
N LYS A 9 40.61 -28.85 41.48
CA LYS A 9 39.99 -27.51 41.52
C LYS A 9 39.98 -26.79 40.17
N ALA A 10 38.88 -26.11 39.86
CA ALA A 10 38.74 -25.21 38.72
C ALA A 10 39.45 -23.86 38.94
N PRO A 11 40.12 -23.26 37.93
CA PRO A 11 40.69 -21.93 38.03
C PRO A 11 39.79 -20.81 37.47
N ARG A 12 40.12 -19.60 37.94
CA ARG A 12 39.37 -18.34 37.95
C ARG A 12 39.21 -17.67 36.56
N ARG A 13 38.11 -16.93 36.38
CA ARG A 13 37.85 -15.98 35.28
C ARG A 13 38.50 -14.62 35.55
N SER A 14 39.16 -14.03 34.54
CA SER A 14 39.37 -12.58 34.31
C SER A 14 39.69 -12.33 32.81
N PRO A 15 39.73 -11.09 32.29
CA PRO A 15 38.62 -10.41 31.60
C PRO A 15 38.86 -10.19 30.09
N ALA A 16 37.82 -9.67 29.43
CA ALA A 16 37.71 -9.37 28.01
C ALA A 16 38.95 -8.69 27.37
N LYS A 17 39.44 -9.28 26.27
CA LYS A 17 40.35 -8.64 25.31
C LYS A 17 39.64 -8.46 23.96
N ARG A 18 39.42 -7.19 23.64
CA ARG A 18 39.16 -6.63 22.31
C ARG A 18 40.17 -7.17 21.29
N MET A 19 39.71 -7.92 20.29
CA MET A 19 40.51 -8.25 19.10
C MET A 19 40.00 -7.46 17.89
N ARG A 20 40.88 -6.63 17.34
CA ARG A 20 40.79 -6.17 15.96
C ARG A 20 41.43 -7.21 15.04
N SER A 21 41.04 -7.11 13.77
CA SER A 21 41.67 -7.58 12.53
C SER A 21 41.28 -8.96 11.99
N GLY A 22 40.45 -8.90 10.94
CA GLY A 22 40.72 -9.54 9.65
C GLY A 22 40.48 -11.04 9.56
N CYS A 23 39.36 -11.44 8.96
CA CYS A 23 39.29 -12.61 8.07
C CYS A 23 38.08 -12.51 7.14
N SER A 24 38.34 -12.68 5.85
CA SER A 24 37.46 -12.57 4.69
C SER A 24 36.26 -13.52 4.69
N HIS A 25 35.20 -13.22 5.44
CA HIS A 25 33.90 -13.89 5.23
C HIS A 25 32.81 -12.81 5.06
N ARG A 26 32.80 -12.19 3.88
CA ARG A 26 31.61 -11.51 3.38
C ARG A 26 30.60 -12.62 3.09
N ARG A 27 29.85 -13.06 4.11
CA ARG A 27 28.59 -13.74 3.84
C ARG A 27 27.75 -12.69 3.12
N HIS A 28 27.72 -12.79 1.80
CA HIS A 28 26.63 -12.23 1.03
C HIS A 28 25.39 -12.96 1.56
N TYR A 29 24.72 -12.38 2.55
CA TYR A 29 23.33 -12.70 2.80
C TYR A 29 22.61 -12.19 1.56
N THR A 30 22.55 -13.05 0.53
CA THR A 30 21.73 -12.78 -0.62
C THR A 30 20.30 -12.75 -0.10
N VAL A 31 19.69 -11.58 -0.11
CA VAL A 31 18.26 -11.34 0.14
C VAL A 31 17.38 -12.01 -0.93
N ALA A 32 17.90 -13.02 -1.62
CA ALA A 32 17.34 -13.65 -2.81
C ALA A 32 16.00 -14.35 -2.55
N SER A 33 15.62 -14.60 -1.30
CA SER A 33 14.33 -15.19 -0.96
C SER A 33 13.34 -14.20 -0.35
N LEU A 34 13.70 -12.91 -0.21
CA LEU A 34 12.83 -11.93 0.41
C LEU A 34 11.60 -11.67 -0.49
N GLN A 35 10.41 -11.91 0.07
CA GLN A 35 9.13 -11.74 -0.64
C GLN A 35 8.32 -10.56 -0.10
N TYR A 36 8.57 -10.15 1.14
CA TYR A 36 7.91 -9.05 1.82
C TYR A 36 8.95 -8.05 2.28
N LEU A 37 8.71 -6.77 2.00
CA LEU A 37 9.54 -5.67 2.45
C LEU A 37 8.64 -4.51 2.86
N ASP A 38 8.70 -4.16 4.14
CA ASP A 38 8.05 -2.98 4.68
C ASP A 38 9.10 -1.91 4.99
N LEU A 39 8.86 -0.73 4.42
CA LEU A 39 9.64 0.48 4.57
C LEU A 39 8.72 1.67 4.93
N GLY A 40 7.50 1.42 5.37
CA GLY A 40 6.52 2.44 5.74
C GLY A 40 7.05 3.39 6.82
N GLY A 41 6.65 4.66 6.73
CA GLY A 41 7.05 5.74 7.64
C GLY A 41 8.55 6.08 7.61
N CYS A 42 9.31 5.59 6.63
CA CYS A 42 10.74 5.84 6.55
C CYS A 42 11.04 7.14 5.78
N ASP A 43 10.92 8.29 6.44
CA ASP A 43 11.07 9.65 5.85
C ASP A 43 12.42 9.96 5.17
N ARG A 44 13.41 9.07 5.34
CA ARG A 44 14.76 9.20 4.76
C ARG A 44 14.97 8.35 3.52
N ILE A 45 14.02 7.46 3.21
CA ILE A 45 14.07 6.67 1.98
C ILE A 45 13.64 7.57 0.83
N THR A 46 14.36 7.46 -0.28
CA THR A 46 14.18 8.26 -1.50
C THR A 46 14.20 7.34 -2.69
N ASP A 47 13.90 7.85 -3.88
CA ASP A 47 14.00 7.09 -5.15
C ASP A 47 15.36 6.38 -5.31
N ARG A 48 16.45 6.98 -4.81
CA ARG A 48 17.78 6.34 -4.81
C ARG A 48 17.85 5.10 -3.93
N GLY A 49 17.14 5.07 -2.82
CA GLY A 49 17.04 3.91 -1.94
C GLY A 49 16.35 2.74 -2.63
N ILE A 50 15.30 3.02 -3.41
CA ILE A 50 14.53 2.03 -4.17
C ILE A 50 15.39 1.31 -5.21
N LEU A 51 16.43 1.95 -5.78
CA LEU A 51 17.38 1.30 -6.69
C LEU A 51 18.13 0.10 -6.06
N SER A 52 18.15 -0.02 -4.73
CA SER A 52 18.68 -1.21 -4.07
C SER A 52 17.61 -2.30 -3.92
N VAL A 53 16.34 -1.91 -3.74
CA VAL A 53 15.18 -2.82 -3.60
C VAL A 53 14.94 -3.60 -4.89
N VAL A 54 15.16 -2.99 -6.07
CA VAL A 54 15.00 -3.68 -7.37
C VAL A 54 15.91 -4.90 -7.54
N LYS A 55 16.94 -5.08 -6.70
CA LYS A 55 17.79 -6.29 -6.73
C LYS A 55 17.07 -7.53 -6.16
N VAL A 56 15.97 -7.33 -5.44
CA VAL A 56 15.18 -8.39 -4.80
C VAL A 56 14.06 -8.83 -5.75
N GLN A 57 14.44 -9.56 -6.81
CA GLN A 57 13.52 -9.94 -7.90
C GLN A 57 12.39 -10.91 -7.50
N HIS A 58 12.45 -11.48 -6.30
CA HIS A 58 11.42 -12.36 -5.75
C HIS A 58 10.40 -11.64 -4.87
N LEU A 59 10.51 -10.31 -4.73
CA LEU A 59 9.60 -9.50 -3.93
C LEU A 59 8.18 -9.56 -4.50
N GLN A 60 7.22 -9.82 -3.63
CA GLN A 60 5.79 -9.91 -3.91
C GLN A 60 5.00 -8.82 -3.20
N HIS A 61 5.52 -8.31 -2.08
CA HIS A 61 4.88 -7.32 -1.23
C HIS A 61 5.87 -6.20 -0.88
N LEU A 62 5.49 -4.96 -1.19
CA LEU A 62 6.29 -3.77 -0.91
C LEU A 62 5.41 -2.69 -0.29
N GLU A 63 5.73 -2.29 0.94
CA GLU A 63 5.09 -1.18 1.64
C GLU A 63 6.02 0.02 1.69
N LEU A 64 5.54 1.14 1.17
CA LEU A 64 6.23 2.44 1.13
C LEU A 64 5.36 3.55 1.74
N SER A 65 4.28 3.21 2.44
CA SER A 65 3.36 4.17 3.06
C SER A 65 4.11 5.29 3.79
N GLY A 66 3.70 6.54 3.59
CA GLY A 66 4.30 7.71 4.26
C GLY A 66 5.73 8.04 3.82
N CYS A 67 6.30 7.37 2.82
CA CYS A 67 7.60 7.73 2.27
C CYS A 67 7.48 8.90 1.28
N GLU A 68 7.26 10.12 1.78
CA GLU A 68 6.98 11.33 0.98
C GLU A 68 8.03 11.63 -0.10
N LYS A 69 9.28 11.17 0.06
CA LYS A 69 10.37 11.36 -0.90
C LYS A 69 10.47 10.27 -1.98
N ILE A 70 9.51 9.35 -2.02
CA ILE A 70 9.28 8.46 -3.14
C ILE A 70 8.37 9.17 -4.14
N THR A 71 8.84 9.22 -5.39
CA THR A 71 8.16 9.87 -6.51
C THR A 71 7.94 8.88 -7.66
N ASP A 72 7.34 9.36 -8.74
CA ASP A 72 7.19 8.61 -9.99
C ASP A 72 8.52 8.03 -10.50
N VAL A 73 9.66 8.68 -10.20
CA VAL A 73 11.01 8.20 -10.57
C VAL A 73 11.38 6.92 -9.83
N GLY A 74 11.10 6.85 -8.52
CA GLY A 74 11.28 5.64 -7.73
C GLY A 74 10.38 4.52 -8.23
N LEU A 75 9.13 4.85 -8.54
CA LEU A 75 8.13 3.91 -9.04
C LEU A 75 8.51 3.28 -10.39
N MET A 76 9.12 4.04 -11.31
CA MET A 76 9.71 3.50 -12.54
C MET A 76 10.74 2.40 -12.26
N SER A 77 11.47 2.50 -11.16
CA SER A 77 12.43 1.46 -10.74
C SER A 77 11.68 0.25 -10.17
N VAL A 78 10.64 0.46 -9.36
CA VAL A 78 9.78 -0.62 -8.80
C VAL A 78 9.16 -1.46 -9.92
N ALA A 79 8.84 -0.88 -11.08
CA ALA A 79 8.28 -1.61 -12.23
C ALA A 79 9.16 -2.76 -12.74
N ALA A 80 10.46 -2.78 -12.41
CA ALA A 80 11.34 -3.90 -12.71
C ALA A 80 10.98 -5.18 -11.92
N LEU A 81 10.28 -5.08 -10.79
CA LEU A 81 9.90 -6.20 -9.93
C LEU A 81 8.70 -6.98 -10.53
N GLN A 82 8.98 -7.92 -11.43
CA GLN A 82 7.96 -8.65 -12.19
C GLN A 82 7.05 -9.56 -11.34
N ARG A 83 7.43 -9.83 -10.09
CA ARG A 83 6.67 -10.68 -9.16
C ARG A 83 5.85 -9.90 -8.14
N LEU A 84 5.93 -8.57 -8.17
CA LEU A 84 5.22 -7.72 -7.21
C LEU A 84 3.71 -7.85 -7.44
N GLN A 85 2.98 -8.13 -6.36
CA GLN A 85 1.54 -8.31 -6.33
C GLN A 85 0.85 -7.27 -5.45
N TYR A 86 1.53 -6.85 -4.38
CA TYR A 86 1.08 -5.84 -3.43
C TYR A 86 2.05 -4.67 -3.43
N LEU A 87 1.51 -3.46 -3.59
CA LEU A 87 2.25 -2.22 -3.53
C LEU A 87 1.43 -1.18 -2.78
N ASP A 88 1.97 -0.71 -1.66
CA ASP A 88 1.41 0.40 -0.90
C ASP A 88 2.28 1.63 -1.07
N LEU A 89 1.67 2.68 -1.62
CA LEU A 89 2.24 4.00 -1.89
C LEU A 89 1.41 5.10 -1.20
N SER A 90 0.62 4.75 -0.19
CA SER A 90 -0.18 5.72 0.56
C SER A 90 0.70 6.85 1.12
N CYS A 91 0.18 8.07 1.12
CA CYS A 91 0.89 9.29 1.53
C CYS A 91 2.28 9.47 0.88
N CYS A 92 2.50 8.96 -0.35
CA CYS A 92 3.70 9.24 -1.15
C CYS A 92 3.48 10.37 -2.16
N SER A 93 4.57 10.91 -2.73
CA SER A 93 4.51 11.96 -3.76
C SER A 93 4.32 11.40 -5.17
N ILE A 94 3.31 10.56 -5.36
CA ILE A 94 2.98 9.91 -6.65
C ILE A 94 1.95 10.73 -7.43
N THR A 95 2.10 10.80 -8.75
CA THR A 95 1.17 11.49 -9.64
C THR A 95 0.54 10.55 -10.66
N ASN A 96 -0.32 11.07 -11.54
CA ASN A 96 -0.88 10.31 -12.67
C ASN A 96 0.21 9.72 -13.60
N ALA A 97 1.42 10.30 -13.66
CA ALA A 97 2.54 9.71 -14.40
C ALA A 97 3.03 8.40 -13.76
N GLY A 98 3.00 8.29 -12.43
CA GLY A 98 3.22 7.05 -11.71
C GLY A 98 2.19 5.96 -12.03
N LEU A 99 0.92 6.33 -12.20
CA LEU A 99 -0.12 5.39 -12.60
C LEU A 99 0.13 4.76 -13.97
N VAL A 100 0.69 5.53 -14.92
CA VAL A 100 1.12 4.98 -16.22
C VAL A 100 2.18 3.90 -16.04
N THR A 101 3.09 4.08 -15.08
CA THR A 101 4.09 3.07 -14.74
C THR A 101 3.44 1.82 -14.13
N ILE A 102 2.52 1.99 -13.17
CA ILE A 102 1.82 0.85 -12.53
C ILE A 102 0.98 0.06 -13.54
N ALA A 103 0.40 0.72 -14.54
CA ALA A 103 -0.33 0.05 -15.63
C ALA A 103 0.54 -0.96 -16.41
N THR A 104 1.87 -0.79 -16.42
CA THR A 104 2.80 -1.76 -17.04
C THR A 104 3.07 -2.99 -16.17
N MET A 105 2.78 -2.91 -14.87
CA MET A 105 3.09 -3.95 -13.87
C MET A 105 1.99 -5.02 -13.82
N LYS A 106 2.07 -5.98 -14.74
CA LYS A 106 1.05 -7.03 -14.95
C LYS A 106 0.80 -7.93 -13.74
N GLY A 107 1.72 -7.99 -12.79
CA GLY A 107 1.63 -8.80 -11.57
C GLY A 107 0.81 -8.17 -10.45
N ILE A 108 0.66 -6.84 -10.45
CA ILE A 108 0.01 -6.12 -9.34
C ILE A 108 -1.47 -6.49 -9.26
N ARG A 109 -1.94 -6.73 -8.04
CA ARG A 109 -3.32 -7.04 -7.69
C ARG A 109 -3.85 -6.12 -6.60
N HIS A 110 -2.98 -5.68 -5.71
CA HIS A 110 -3.28 -4.78 -4.62
C HIS A 110 -2.45 -3.51 -4.76
N LEU A 111 -3.14 -2.38 -4.81
CA LEU A 111 -2.54 -1.06 -4.91
C LEU A 111 -3.21 -0.13 -3.90
N ASP A 112 -2.40 0.43 -3.01
CA ASP A 112 -2.83 1.49 -2.09
C ASP A 112 -2.20 2.83 -2.52
N LEU A 113 -3.05 3.82 -2.73
CA LEU A 113 -2.69 5.20 -3.08
C LEU A 113 -3.35 6.21 -2.14
N GLY A 114 -3.85 5.76 -0.98
CA GLY A 114 -4.55 6.61 -0.02
C GLY A 114 -3.73 7.85 0.35
N GLY A 115 -4.34 9.04 0.35
CA GLY A 115 -3.67 10.30 0.66
C GLY A 115 -2.65 10.79 -0.39
N CYS A 116 -2.61 10.21 -1.59
CA CYS A 116 -1.81 10.75 -2.70
C CYS A 116 -2.51 11.97 -3.33
N ASP A 117 -2.30 13.16 -2.74
CA ASP A 117 -2.97 14.42 -3.12
C ASP A 117 -2.77 14.87 -4.58
N HIS A 118 -1.75 14.33 -5.27
CA HIS A 118 -1.44 14.68 -6.66
C HIS A 118 -2.09 13.76 -7.70
N ILE A 119 -2.87 12.76 -7.28
CA ILE A 119 -3.63 11.90 -8.18
C ILE A 119 -4.95 12.55 -8.55
N THR A 120 -5.14 12.74 -9.86
CA THR A 120 -6.37 13.28 -10.47
C THR A 120 -7.13 12.21 -11.24
N ASP A 121 -8.23 12.56 -11.92
CA ASP A 121 -9.07 11.64 -12.69
C ASP A 121 -8.36 10.86 -13.83
N ALA A 122 -7.19 11.33 -14.29
CA ALA A 122 -6.50 10.74 -15.43
C ALA A 122 -5.87 9.36 -15.15
N ASN A 123 -5.71 8.54 -16.19
CA ASN A 123 -4.91 7.30 -16.18
C ASN A 123 -5.37 6.16 -15.25
N VAL A 124 -6.43 6.32 -14.44
CA VAL A 124 -7.00 5.24 -13.62
C VAL A 124 -7.52 4.07 -14.46
N ALA A 125 -7.99 4.35 -15.69
CA ALA A 125 -8.50 3.34 -16.60
C ALA A 125 -7.48 2.25 -16.95
N ALA A 126 -6.19 2.55 -16.90
CA ALA A 126 -5.14 1.64 -17.34
C ALA A 126 -4.80 0.53 -16.31
N LEU A 127 -5.49 0.50 -15.17
CA LEU A 127 -5.20 -0.38 -14.03
C LEU A 127 -6.05 -1.66 -14.01
N HIS A 128 -6.41 -2.21 -15.19
CA HIS A 128 -7.36 -3.32 -15.35
C HIS A 128 -6.99 -4.61 -14.60
N GLN A 129 -5.74 -4.77 -14.19
CA GLN A 129 -5.22 -5.92 -13.47
C GLN A 129 -5.58 -5.94 -11.97
N LEU A 130 -6.05 -4.83 -11.41
CA LEU A 130 -6.26 -4.68 -9.98
C LEU A 130 -7.49 -5.44 -9.48
N GLN A 131 -7.36 -5.97 -8.26
CA GLN A 131 -8.43 -6.57 -7.47
C GLN A 131 -8.72 -5.74 -6.21
N TYR A 132 -7.75 -4.98 -5.74
CA TYR A 132 -7.84 -4.04 -4.64
C TYR A 132 -7.25 -2.70 -5.07
N LEU A 133 -8.01 -1.64 -4.84
CA LEU A 133 -7.61 -0.27 -5.10
C LEU A 133 -8.08 0.62 -3.95
N ASP A 134 -7.13 1.25 -3.28
CA ASP A 134 -7.41 2.30 -2.30
C ASP A 134 -7.05 3.66 -2.91
N LEU A 135 -8.05 4.55 -2.94
CA LEU A 135 -7.96 5.94 -3.38
C LEU A 135 -8.47 6.89 -2.29
N GLY A 136 -8.56 6.43 -1.04
CA GLY A 136 -9.02 7.19 0.10
C GLY A 136 -8.24 8.51 0.26
N SER A 137 -8.92 9.57 0.66
CA SER A 137 -8.38 10.92 0.83
C SER A 137 -7.66 11.49 -0.42
N CYS A 138 -7.85 10.93 -1.62
CA CYS A 138 -7.35 11.51 -2.87
C CYS A 138 -8.27 12.66 -3.32
N ASN A 139 -8.05 13.84 -2.74
CA ASN A 139 -8.95 15.00 -2.84
C ASN A 139 -9.14 15.59 -4.25
N MET A 140 -8.34 15.17 -5.24
CA MET A 140 -8.44 15.62 -6.63
C MET A 140 -9.23 14.69 -7.54
N ILE A 141 -9.71 13.56 -7.00
CA ILE A 141 -10.56 12.60 -7.69
C ILE A 141 -12.01 13.08 -7.69
N THR A 142 -12.68 12.98 -8.84
CA THR A 142 -14.08 13.36 -9.05
C THR A 142 -14.86 12.21 -9.70
N ASN A 143 -16.14 12.43 -10.00
CA ASN A 143 -16.97 11.47 -10.73
C ASN A 143 -16.35 11.03 -12.08
N ALA A 144 -15.47 11.83 -12.69
CA ALA A 144 -14.81 11.46 -13.95
C ALA A 144 -13.87 10.25 -13.78
N SER A 145 -13.15 10.14 -12.66
CA SER A 145 -12.36 8.94 -12.34
C SER A 145 -13.23 7.68 -12.26
N LEU A 146 -14.46 7.79 -11.75
CA LEU A 146 -15.31 6.61 -11.51
C LEU A 146 -15.80 5.99 -12.81
N VAL A 147 -15.89 6.76 -13.90
CA VAL A 147 -16.10 6.23 -15.25
C VAL A 147 -14.95 5.29 -15.63
N HIS A 148 -13.72 5.63 -15.25
CA HIS A 148 -12.54 4.82 -15.50
C HIS A 148 -12.43 3.64 -14.53
N VAL A 149 -12.70 3.85 -13.24
CA VAL A 149 -12.73 2.78 -12.23
C VAL A 149 -13.76 1.72 -12.61
N ALA A 150 -14.91 2.10 -13.18
CA ALA A 150 -15.92 1.17 -13.68
C ALA A 150 -15.40 0.19 -14.76
N THR A 151 -14.27 0.49 -15.42
CA THR A 151 -13.64 -0.43 -16.38
C THR A 151 -12.79 -1.53 -15.72
N LEU A 152 -12.54 -1.44 -14.40
CA LEU A 152 -11.72 -2.38 -13.64
C LEU A 152 -12.54 -3.60 -13.23
N GLN A 153 -12.91 -4.44 -14.19
CA GLN A 153 -13.86 -5.54 -14.01
C GLN A 153 -13.38 -6.68 -13.08
N GLN A 154 -12.11 -6.67 -12.68
CA GLN A 154 -11.54 -7.60 -11.70
C GLN A 154 -11.57 -7.06 -10.26
N LEU A 155 -11.98 -5.80 -10.07
CA LEU A 155 -11.95 -5.12 -8.79
C LEU A 155 -12.96 -5.73 -7.82
N ARG A 156 -12.47 -6.05 -6.62
CA ARG A 156 -13.22 -6.65 -5.51
C ARG A 156 -13.27 -5.73 -4.29
N TYR A 157 -12.27 -4.88 -4.13
CA TYR A 157 -12.18 -3.90 -3.06
C TYR A 157 -11.90 -2.53 -3.66
N LEU A 158 -12.72 -1.55 -3.28
CA LEU A 158 -12.56 -0.15 -3.65
C LEU A 158 -12.77 0.72 -2.42
N ASP A 159 -11.75 1.47 -2.05
CA ASP A 159 -11.82 2.49 -1.00
C ASP A 159 -11.76 3.88 -1.63
N LEU A 160 -12.78 4.68 -1.34
CA LEU A 160 -12.98 6.05 -1.80
C LEU A 160 -13.30 6.98 -0.63
N ARG A 161 -12.89 6.61 0.59
CA ARG A 161 -13.12 7.43 1.78
C ARG A 161 -12.61 8.85 1.60
N GLU A 162 -13.29 9.81 2.22
CA GLU A 162 -12.88 11.22 2.22
C GLU A 162 -12.72 11.82 0.80
N CYS A 163 -13.20 11.14 -0.26
CA CYS A 163 -13.22 11.65 -1.63
C CYS A 163 -14.41 12.60 -1.82
N ASN A 164 -14.33 13.75 -1.17
CA ASN A 164 -15.44 14.71 -1.01
C ASN A 164 -15.98 15.33 -2.29
N LYS A 165 -15.36 15.10 -3.46
CA LYS A 165 -15.84 15.56 -4.77
C LYS A 165 -16.69 14.51 -5.51
N LEU A 166 -16.86 13.33 -4.93
CA LEU A 166 -17.75 12.29 -5.46
C LEU A 166 -19.19 12.61 -5.11
N THR A 167 -20.10 12.35 -6.03
CA THR A 167 -21.54 12.53 -5.83
C THR A 167 -22.32 11.30 -6.27
N ASP A 168 -23.63 11.30 -6.08
CA ASP A 168 -24.53 10.24 -6.54
C ASP A 168 -24.35 9.86 -8.02
N VAL A 169 -23.95 10.82 -8.87
CA VAL A 169 -23.67 10.58 -10.30
C VAL A 169 -22.49 9.63 -10.47
N GLY A 170 -21.47 9.73 -9.62
CA GLY A 170 -20.33 8.84 -9.64
C GLY A 170 -20.67 7.40 -9.28
N LEU A 171 -21.59 7.22 -8.32
CA LEU A 171 -22.04 5.88 -7.90
C LEU A 171 -22.77 5.11 -9.00
N LEU A 172 -23.41 5.80 -9.94
CA LEU A 172 -23.99 5.16 -11.13
C LEU A 172 -22.93 4.40 -11.94
N CYS A 173 -21.69 4.91 -12.01
CA CYS A 173 -20.60 4.24 -12.70
C CYS A 173 -20.10 3.02 -11.92
N ILE A 174 -20.00 3.13 -10.59
CA ILE A 174 -19.54 2.03 -9.71
C ILE A 174 -20.47 0.80 -9.83
N ALA A 175 -21.76 1.00 -10.08
CA ALA A 175 -22.73 -0.08 -10.30
C ALA A 175 -22.34 -1.07 -11.42
N ALA A 176 -21.42 -0.70 -12.31
CA ALA A 176 -20.88 -1.60 -13.34
C ALA A 176 -19.88 -2.66 -12.81
N LEU A 177 -19.37 -2.51 -11.60
CA LEU A 177 -18.35 -3.40 -11.00
C LEU A 177 -18.98 -4.64 -10.39
N ARG A 178 -19.38 -5.60 -11.22
CA ARG A 178 -20.12 -6.79 -10.77
C ARG A 178 -19.37 -7.75 -9.85
N GLN A 179 -18.05 -7.59 -9.73
CA GLN A 179 -17.20 -8.39 -8.84
C GLN A 179 -16.86 -7.66 -7.53
N LEU A 180 -17.40 -6.47 -7.30
CA LEU A 180 -17.11 -5.69 -6.10
C LEU A 180 -17.73 -6.35 -4.87
N HIS A 181 -16.89 -6.59 -3.85
CA HIS A 181 -17.25 -7.20 -2.58
C HIS A 181 -17.18 -6.19 -1.43
N HIS A 182 -16.31 -5.20 -1.53
CA HIS A 182 -16.11 -4.17 -0.53
C HIS A 182 -16.08 -2.80 -1.20
N LEU A 183 -16.88 -1.87 -0.66
CA LEU A 183 -16.90 -0.47 -1.06
C LEU A 183 -16.90 0.40 0.19
N ASP A 184 -15.86 1.21 0.36
CA ASP A 184 -15.79 2.20 1.43
C ASP A 184 -15.98 3.61 0.87
N LEU A 185 -16.98 4.30 1.40
CA LEU A 185 -17.38 5.65 1.04
C LEU A 185 -17.47 6.56 2.28
N CYS A 186 -16.87 6.16 3.41
CA CYS A 186 -16.86 6.95 4.64
C CYS A 186 -16.43 8.40 4.38
N CYS A 187 -17.08 9.37 5.05
CA CYS A 187 -16.81 10.80 4.89
C CYS A 187 -16.94 11.31 3.44
N CYS A 188 -17.89 10.79 2.65
CA CYS A 188 -18.23 11.34 1.33
C CYS A 188 -19.53 12.16 1.41
N ASP A 189 -19.41 13.43 1.82
CA ASP A 189 -20.54 14.30 2.23
C ASP A 189 -21.55 14.65 1.12
N GLN A 190 -21.21 14.36 -0.14
CA GLN A 190 -22.03 14.63 -1.31
C GLN A 190 -22.75 13.39 -1.85
N ILE A 191 -22.63 12.25 -1.17
CA ILE A 191 -23.38 11.02 -1.47
C ILE A 191 -24.65 11.00 -0.63
N THR A 192 -25.78 10.71 -1.27
CA THR A 192 -27.11 10.66 -0.66
C THR A 192 -27.80 9.33 -0.94
N ASP A 193 -28.97 9.14 -0.34
CA ASP A 193 -29.82 7.97 -0.56
C ASP A 193 -30.13 7.72 -2.05
N LEU A 194 -30.14 8.76 -2.89
CA LEU A 194 -30.35 8.62 -4.33
C LEU A 194 -29.21 7.84 -5.00
N GLY A 195 -27.96 8.09 -4.59
CA GLY A 195 -26.81 7.37 -5.09
C GLY A 195 -26.81 5.90 -4.67
N LEU A 196 -27.28 5.61 -3.46
CA LEU A 196 -27.35 4.25 -2.90
C LEU A 196 -28.26 3.31 -3.70
N VAL A 197 -29.32 3.84 -4.33
CA VAL A 197 -30.19 3.06 -5.24
C VAL A 197 -29.37 2.42 -6.36
N SER A 198 -28.34 3.11 -6.85
CA SER A 198 -27.45 2.60 -7.91
C SER A 198 -26.62 1.40 -7.45
N LEU A 199 -26.23 1.38 -6.18
CA LEU A 199 -25.42 0.30 -5.60
C LEU A 199 -26.22 -1.00 -5.43
N ALA A 200 -27.56 -0.97 -5.50
CA ALA A 200 -28.39 -2.16 -5.47
C ALA A 200 -28.10 -3.13 -6.64
N ALA A 201 -27.45 -2.65 -7.72
CA ALA A 201 -26.99 -3.51 -8.82
C ALA A 201 -25.80 -4.42 -8.43
N LEU A 202 -25.06 -4.11 -7.38
CA LEU A 202 -23.86 -4.83 -6.95
C LEU A 202 -24.21 -6.11 -6.16
N GLN A 203 -24.54 -7.17 -6.87
CA GLN A 203 -25.01 -8.43 -6.27
C GLN A 203 -23.96 -9.18 -5.43
N GLN A 204 -22.68 -8.84 -5.57
CA GLN A 204 -21.58 -9.47 -4.82
C GLN A 204 -21.10 -8.62 -3.64
N LEU A 205 -21.69 -7.44 -3.42
CA LEU A 205 -21.27 -6.54 -2.36
C LEU A 205 -21.59 -7.15 -0.99
N ARG A 206 -20.57 -7.28 -0.15
CA ARG A 206 -20.65 -7.87 1.20
C ARG A 206 -20.37 -6.83 2.29
N HIS A 207 -19.62 -5.79 1.94
CA HIS A 207 -19.26 -4.72 2.86
C HIS A 207 -19.48 -3.37 2.16
N LEU A 208 -20.24 -2.50 2.82
CA LEU A 208 -20.51 -1.13 2.41
C LEU A 208 -20.36 -0.25 3.65
N GLU A 209 -19.38 0.64 3.62
CA GLU A 209 -19.14 1.62 4.69
C GLU A 209 -19.54 3.02 4.19
N LEU A 210 -20.35 3.72 4.98
CA LEU A 210 -21.00 5.01 4.65
C LEU A 210 -21.02 5.96 5.85
N SER A 211 -20.30 5.63 6.92
CA SER A 211 -20.26 6.47 8.11
C SER A 211 -19.75 7.87 7.77
N TRP A 212 -20.28 8.86 8.50
CA TRP A 212 -19.89 10.26 8.37
C TRP A 212 -20.15 10.93 7.01
N CYS A 213 -21.00 10.38 6.13
CA CYS A 213 -21.43 11.06 4.89
C CYS A 213 -22.48 12.18 5.08
N ASN A 214 -22.67 12.67 6.32
CA ASN A 214 -23.63 13.74 6.61
C ASN A 214 -22.93 15.10 6.57
N LYS A 215 -23.51 16.07 5.85
CA LYS A 215 -23.01 17.45 5.69
C LYS A 215 -22.69 18.19 7.00
N ASP A 216 -23.19 17.72 8.13
CA ASP A 216 -23.03 18.35 9.45
C ASP A 216 -21.74 17.96 10.17
N HIS A 217 -21.00 16.96 9.66
CA HIS A 217 -19.69 16.60 10.15
C HIS A 217 -18.64 17.15 9.20
N GLY A 218 -18.14 18.35 9.47
CA GLY A 218 -16.93 18.82 8.81
C GLY A 218 -15.84 17.77 9.01
N CYS A 219 -15.40 17.12 7.93
CA CYS A 219 -14.28 16.20 7.91
C CYS A 219 -12.98 16.97 8.22
N GLY A 220 -12.85 17.41 9.46
CA GLY A 220 -11.65 18.01 10.03
C GLY A 220 -10.93 16.93 10.79
N THR A 221 -9.91 16.33 10.17
CA THR A 221 -8.59 16.15 10.78
C THR A 221 -7.64 15.58 9.73
N ARG A 222 -6.66 16.41 9.38
CA ARG A 222 -5.49 16.14 8.55
C ARG A 222 -4.48 15.17 9.23
N GLU A 223 -4.94 14.24 10.07
CA GLU A 223 -4.07 13.43 10.96
C GLU A 223 -3.96 11.93 10.60
N ARG A 224 -4.52 11.47 9.48
CA ARG A 224 -4.64 10.01 9.24
C ARG A 224 -3.49 9.32 8.51
N CYS A 225 -2.43 10.02 8.09
CA CYS A 225 -1.25 9.32 7.53
C CYS A 225 -0.51 8.41 8.55
N PHE A 226 -0.86 8.44 9.85
CA PHE A 226 -0.29 7.54 10.86
C PHE A 226 -1.22 6.42 11.37
N ALA A 227 -2.48 6.36 10.92
CA ALA A 227 -3.45 5.40 11.48
C ALA A 227 -3.59 4.09 10.67
N ALA A 228 -3.06 3.99 9.45
CA ALA A 228 -3.25 2.82 8.59
C ALA A 228 -2.31 1.63 8.91
N ALA A 229 -1.21 1.84 9.65
CA ALA A 229 -0.25 0.76 9.97
C ALA A 229 -0.65 -0.09 11.20
N ALA A 230 -1.79 0.17 11.86
CA ALA A 230 -2.08 -0.42 13.17
C ALA A 230 -3.23 -1.44 13.21
N ASN A 231 -3.97 -1.68 12.12
CA ASN A 231 -5.07 -2.65 12.16
C ASN A 231 -5.21 -3.42 10.84
N SER A 232 -4.54 -4.55 10.76
CA SER A 232 -5.03 -5.76 10.07
C SER A 232 -4.48 -7.00 10.81
N PRO A 233 -5.30 -8.04 11.05
CA PRO A 233 -4.89 -9.25 11.77
C PRO A 233 -3.87 -10.11 11.04
#